data_AF-N9RAH4-F1
#
_entry.id   AF-N9RAH4-F1
#
_cell.length_a   1.000
_cell.length_b   1.000
_cell.length_c   1.000
_cell.angle_alpha   90.00
_cell.angle_beta   90.00
_cell.angle_gamma   90.00
#
_symmetry.space_group_name_H-M   'P 1'
#
loop_
_entity.id
_entity.type
_entity.pdbx_description
1 polymer ?
#
loop_
_entity_poly.entity_id
_entity_poly.type
_entity_poly.pdbx_seq_one_letter_code
_entity_poly.pdbx_strand_id
1 'polypeptide(L)'
;MTEFIKKHKFFSWVVGILGTLIIGGLGSGVWEMMLKPMLSFLSNGIINFLVHTSTSFSNEIYQSISMRSLDRFQAKAYSLIVTILGSITLFLWFILFTKGKKLLNEERDERNGIHESVKERVWILKNFKNFYIFMTFYFVLGCIPFFIYTYDGIKTSFISVKVINFEYLLKVNSDVLSENELKRLESNFAQIKNAQDYNEIIDYLKKLAIKNNKHINRNPL
;
A
#
# COMPACT_ATOMS: atom_id res chain seq x y z
N MET A 1 36.69 -25.35 8.56
CA MET A 1 35.85 -24.96 7.39
C MET A 1 35.86 -23.44 7.15
N THR A 2 35.61 -22.63 8.19
CA THR A 2 35.69 -21.15 8.17
C THR A 2 37.07 -20.59 7.79
N GLU A 3 38.17 -21.27 8.14
CA GLU A 3 39.53 -20.86 7.76
C GLU A 3 39.86 -21.11 6.28
N PHE A 4 39.27 -22.13 5.66
CA PHE A 4 39.48 -22.44 4.23
C PHE A 4 38.76 -21.43 3.33
N ILE A 5 37.57 -20.98 3.76
CA ILE A 5 36.75 -19.97 3.07
C ILE A 5 37.42 -18.58 3.12
N LYS A 6 38.08 -18.23 4.23
CA LYS A 6 38.81 -16.95 4.36
C LYS A 6 40.06 -16.86 3.47
N LYS A 7 40.70 -17.99 3.15
CA LYS A 7 41.94 -18.04 2.37
C LYS A 7 41.75 -17.71 0.89
N HIS A 8 40.56 -17.95 0.33
CA HIS A 8 40.21 -17.61 -1.05
C HIS A 8 39.06 -16.58 -1.09
N LYS A 9 39.42 -15.29 -1.14
CA LYS A 9 38.48 -14.15 -1.24
C LYS A 9 37.41 -14.35 -2.32
N PHE A 10 37.77 -14.96 -3.46
CA PHE A 10 36.86 -15.27 -4.55
C PHE A 10 35.77 -16.28 -4.15
N PHE A 11 36.13 -17.35 -3.44
CA PHE A 11 35.18 -18.36 -2.98
C PHE A 11 34.22 -17.81 -1.92
N SER A 12 34.71 -16.96 -1.01
CA SER A 12 33.86 -16.25 -0.04
C SER A 12 32.87 -15.30 -0.73
N TRP A 13 33.25 -14.66 -1.84
CA TRP A 13 32.36 -13.79 -2.61
C TRP A 13 31.29 -14.60 -3.35
N VAL A 14 31.65 -15.73 -3.97
CA VAL A 14 30.72 -16.61 -4.68
C VAL A 14 29.70 -17.24 -3.73
N VAL A 15 30.13 -17.72 -2.55
CA VAL A 15 29.23 -18.23 -1.52
C VAL A 15 28.34 -17.12 -0.95
N GLY A 16 28.87 -15.90 -0.81
CA GLY A 16 28.09 -14.72 -0.42
C GLY A 16 26.99 -14.42 -1.43
N ILE A 17 27.32 -14.32 -2.71
CA ILE A 17 26.35 -14.07 -3.80
C ILE A 17 25.30 -15.18 -3.84
N LEU A 18 25.69 -16.47 -3.83
CA LEU A 18 24.75 -17.59 -3.80
C LEU A 18 23.85 -17.57 -2.56
N GLY A 19 24.39 -17.23 -1.39
CA GLY A 19 23.61 -17.05 -0.17
C GLY A 19 22.58 -15.93 -0.29
N THR A 20 22.96 -14.76 -0.82
CA THR A 20 22.03 -13.65 -1.06
C THR A 20 21.00 -13.96 -2.15
N LEU A 21 21.37 -14.75 -3.16
CA LEU A 21 20.48 -15.16 -4.25
C LEU A 21 19.48 -16.21 -3.80
N ILE A 22 19.89 -17.12 -2.91
CA ILE A 22 19.00 -18.10 -2.27
C ILE A 22 18.08 -17.41 -1.26
N ILE A 23 18.58 -16.50 -0.42
CA ILE A 23 17.74 -15.74 0.52
C ILE A 23 16.84 -14.76 -0.23
N GLY A 24 17.31 -14.15 -1.32
CA GLY A 24 16.52 -13.26 -2.18
C GLY A 24 15.47 -14.02 -3.00
N GLY A 25 15.82 -15.19 -3.53
CA GLY A 25 14.96 -16.01 -4.38
C GLY A 25 13.97 -16.91 -3.62
N LEU A 26 14.37 -17.48 -2.48
CA LEU A 26 13.43 -18.15 -1.57
C LEU A 26 12.63 -17.13 -0.76
N GLY A 27 13.26 -16.00 -0.41
CA GLY A 27 12.58 -14.88 0.22
C GLY A 27 11.45 -14.37 -0.63
N SER A 28 11.67 -14.10 -1.94
CA SER A 28 10.60 -13.63 -2.83
C SER A 28 9.42 -14.61 -2.89
N GLY A 29 9.67 -15.92 -3.01
CA GLY A 29 8.60 -16.93 -2.99
C GLY A 29 7.82 -16.97 -1.67
N VAL A 30 8.50 -16.90 -0.53
CA VAL A 30 7.87 -16.89 0.80
C VAL A 30 7.08 -15.59 1.04
N TRP A 31 7.63 -14.44 0.62
CA TRP A 31 6.93 -13.16 0.72
C TRP A 31 5.67 -13.12 -0.16
N GLU A 32 5.73 -13.68 -1.37
CA GLU A 32 4.55 -13.74 -2.21
C GLU A 32 3.50 -14.73 -1.70
N MET A 33 3.93 -15.89 -1.21
CA MET A 33 3.02 -16.95 -0.78
C MET A 33 2.41 -16.68 0.61
N MET A 34 3.12 -16.00 1.51
CA MET A 34 2.60 -15.72 2.87
C MET A 34 2.12 -14.27 3.01
N LEU A 35 2.90 -13.30 2.53
CA LEU A 35 2.66 -11.89 2.83
C LEU A 35 1.53 -11.31 1.98
N LYS A 36 1.42 -11.67 0.69
CA LYS A 36 0.29 -11.24 -0.16
C LYS A 36 -1.07 -11.69 0.39
N PRO A 37 -1.33 -12.98 0.70
CA PRO A 37 -2.63 -13.39 1.23
C PRO A 37 -2.90 -12.79 2.61
N MET A 38 -1.89 -12.68 3.48
CA MET A 38 -2.06 -12.05 4.79
C MET A 38 -2.43 -10.56 4.66
N LEU A 39 -1.71 -9.81 3.80
CA LEU A 39 -2.01 -8.41 3.55
C LEU A 39 -3.36 -8.23 2.87
N SER A 40 -3.73 -9.09 1.92
CA SER A 40 -5.04 -9.06 1.28
C SER A 40 -6.16 -9.34 2.27
N PHE A 41 -5.96 -10.29 3.18
CA PHE A 41 -6.92 -10.59 4.24
C PHE A 41 -7.07 -9.40 5.20
N LEU A 42 -5.96 -8.82 5.66
CA LEU A 42 -5.96 -7.65 6.55
C LEU A 42 -6.58 -6.42 5.89
N SER A 43 -6.22 -6.14 4.63
CA SER A 43 -6.76 -4.99 3.91
C SER A 43 -8.24 -5.12 3.62
N ASN A 44 -8.70 -6.31 3.21
CA ASN A 44 -10.11 -6.60 3.04
C ASN A 44 -10.86 -6.54 4.38
N GLY A 45 -10.24 -6.97 5.48
CA GLY A 45 -10.79 -6.83 6.82
C GLY A 45 -10.99 -5.37 7.22
N ILE A 46 -9.97 -4.53 7.03
CA ILE A 46 -10.01 -3.09 7.35
C ILE A 46 -11.09 -2.40 6.51
N ILE A 47 -11.12 -2.62 5.20
CA ILE A 47 -12.10 -1.93 4.34
C ILE A 47 -13.53 -2.38 4.66
N ASN A 48 -13.77 -3.68 4.87
CA ASN A 48 -15.09 -4.17 5.23
C ASN A 48 -15.53 -3.62 6.59
N PHE A 49 -14.63 -3.58 7.57
CA PHE A 49 -14.90 -2.95 8.85
C PHE A 49 -15.28 -1.48 8.68
N LEU A 50 -14.49 -0.70 7.93
CA LEU A 50 -14.79 0.72 7.70
C LEU A 50 -16.13 0.94 6.97
N VAL A 51 -16.44 0.12 5.97
CA VAL A 51 -17.72 0.16 5.22
C VAL A 51 -18.91 -0.19 6.13
N HIS A 52 -18.75 -1.14 7.05
CA HIS A 52 -19.82 -1.52 7.98
C HIS A 52 -19.97 -0.55 9.15
N THR A 53 -18.87 0.01 9.65
CA THR A 53 -18.88 0.89 10.82
C THR A 53 -19.24 2.33 10.48
N SER A 54 -18.83 2.83 9.30
CA SER A 54 -19.03 4.23 8.90
C SER A 54 -19.93 4.34 7.68
N THR A 55 -21.13 4.89 7.87
CA THR A 55 -22.09 5.13 6.79
C THR A 55 -21.58 6.19 5.81
N SER A 56 -20.90 7.23 6.30
CA SER A 56 -20.27 8.24 5.43
C SER A 56 -19.18 7.64 4.54
N PHE A 57 -18.30 6.82 5.13
CA PHE A 57 -17.25 6.13 4.37
C PHE A 57 -17.85 5.16 3.35
N SER A 58 -18.83 4.36 3.77
CA SER A 58 -19.56 3.46 2.89
C SER A 58 -20.17 4.21 1.70
N ASN A 59 -20.91 5.29 1.96
CA ASN A 59 -21.56 6.08 0.90
C ASN A 59 -20.54 6.69 -0.07
N GLU A 60 -19.41 7.23 0.42
CA GLU A 60 -18.34 7.76 -0.42
C GLU A 60 -17.73 6.67 -1.33
N ILE A 61 -17.50 5.46 -0.78
CA ILE A 61 -16.99 4.32 -1.53
C ILE A 61 -17.97 3.92 -2.63
N TYR A 62 -19.26 3.82 -2.32
CA TYR A 62 -20.29 3.41 -3.28
C TYR A 62 -20.57 4.47 -4.34
N GLN A 63 -20.46 5.76 -4.01
CA GLN A 63 -20.42 6.84 -4.99
C GLN A 63 -19.16 6.76 -5.88
N SER A 64 -18.01 6.40 -5.33
CA SER A 64 -16.79 6.19 -6.13
C SER A 64 -16.95 4.99 -7.09
N ILE A 65 -17.67 3.94 -6.67
CA ILE A 65 -18.02 2.78 -7.53
C ILE A 65 -18.93 3.23 -8.68
N SER A 66 -19.94 4.07 -8.43
CA SER A 66 -20.92 4.50 -9.43
C SER A 66 -20.29 5.27 -10.59
N MET A 67 -19.25 6.04 -10.32
CA MET A 67 -18.51 6.83 -11.31
C MET A 67 -17.66 5.97 -12.27
N ARG A 68 -17.52 4.66 -12.02
CA ARG A 68 -16.63 3.73 -12.75
C ARG A 68 -15.18 4.24 -12.89
N SER A 69 -14.77 5.21 -12.06
CA SER A 69 -13.84 6.25 -12.51
C SER A 69 -12.54 5.68 -13.10
N LEU A 70 -12.20 6.17 -14.28
CA LEU A 70 -10.93 5.94 -14.97
C LEU A 70 -9.78 6.76 -14.37
N ASP A 71 -10.07 7.58 -13.34
CA ASP A 71 -9.09 8.29 -12.52
C ASP A 71 -8.10 7.36 -11.81
N ARG A 72 -8.34 6.04 -11.87
CA ARG A 72 -7.42 4.97 -11.49
C ARG A 72 -6.00 5.15 -12.01
N PHE A 73 -5.80 5.72 -13.19
CA PHE A 73 -4.45 5.99 -13.71
C PHE A 73 -3.83 7.24 -13.07
N GLN A 74 -4.60 8.31 -12.90
CA GLN A 74 -4.11 9.56 -12.32
C GLN A 74 -3.84 9.38 -10.81
N ALA A 75 -4.78 8.80 -10.06
CA ALA A 75 -4.62 8.48 -8.65
C ALA A 75 -3.41 7.57 -8.40
N LYS A 76 -3.19 6.54 -9.24
CA LYS A 76 -1.98 5.70 -9.18
C LYS A 76 -0.71 6.49 -9.47
N ALA A 77 -0.70 7.39 -10.46
CA ALA A 77 0.45 8.23 -10.75
C ALA A 77 0.78 9.19 -9.59
N TYR A 78 -0.22 9.88 -9.03
CA TYR A 78 -0.06 10.76 -7.86
C TYR A 78 0.44 9.99 -6.64
N SER A 79 -0.16 8.85 -6.34
CA SER A 79 0.22 8.00 -5.20
C SER A 79 1.68 7.50 -5.34
N LEU A 80 2.12 7.19 -6.57
CA LEU A 80 3.49 6.79 -6.88
C LEU A 80 4.47 7.95 -6.64
N ILE A 81 4.17 9.15 -7.14
CA ILE A 81 4.99 10.36 -6.91
C ILE A 81 5.12 10.63 -5.41
N VAL A 82 4.02 10.58 -4.66
CA VAL A 82 3.99 10.77 -3.20
C VAL A 82 4.86 9.73 -2.49
N THR A 83 4.84 8.48 -2.94
CA THR A 83 5.68 7.40 -2.38
C THR A 83 7.16 7.60 -2.69
N ILE A 84 7.51 8.07 -3.89
CA ILE A 84 8.89 8.44 -4.23
C ILE A 84 9.38 9.56 -3.32
N LEU A 85 8.59 10.61 -3.11
CA LEU A 85 8.93 11.72 -2.21
C LEU A 85 9.10 11.23 -0.75
N GLY A 86 8.23 10.34 -0.28
CA GLY A 86 8.37 9.68 1.02
C GLY A 86 9.66 8.88 1.13
N SER A 87 10.01 8.12 0.08
CA SER A 87 11.25 7.34 0.01
C SER A 87 12.50 8.23 0.04
N ILE A 88 12.49 9.35 -0.68
CA ILE A 88 13.56 10.35 -0.65
C ILE A 88 13.69 10.94 0.76
N THR A 89 12.57 11.24 1.42
CA THR A 89 12.56 11.77 2.78
C THR A 89 13.18 10.78 3.78
N LEU A 90 12.81 9.49 3.71
CA LEU A 90 13.42 8.45 4.54
C LEU A 90 14.91 8.23 4.23
N PHE A 91 15.30 8.37 2.97
CA PHE A 91 16.71 8.30 2.58
C PHE A 91 17.52 9.47 3.16
N LEU A 92 16.99 10.69 3.08
CA LEU A 92 17.59 11.87 3.71
C LEU A 92 17.66 11.73 5.22
N TRP A 93 16.60 11.21 5.86
CA TRP A 93 16.61 10.88 7.28
C TRP A 93 17.77 9.96 7.65
N PHE A 94 17.99 8.89 6.87
CA PHE A 94 19.06 7.92 7.11
C PHE A 94 20.46 8.57 7.01
N ILE A 95 20.68 9.42 6.00
CA ILE A 95 21.94 10.16 5.87
C ILE A 95 22.14 11.13 7.04
N LEU A 96 21.11 11.89 7.41
CA LEU A 96 21.19 12.82 8.53
C LEU A 96 21.39 12.09 9.85
N PHE A 97 20.82 10.90 10.01
CA PHE A 97 20.97 10.07 11.21
C PHE A 97 22.40 9.59 11.38
N THR A 98 22.98 9.04 10.31
CA THR A 98 24.36 8.54 10.32
C THR A 98 25.36 9.66 10.54
N LYS A 99 25.23 10.80 9.83
CA LYS A 99 26.11 11.97 10.00
C LYS A 99 25.93 12.62 11.37
N GLY A 100 24.70 12.85 11.81
CA GLY A 100 24.39 13.48 13.09
C GLY A 100 24.86 12.63 14.28
N LYS A 101 24.69 11.30 14.21
CA LYS A 101 25.20 10.39 15.23
C LYS A 101 26.73 10.40 15.30
N LYS A 102 27.41 10.46 14.14
CA LYS A 102 28.88 10.54 14.08
C LYS A 102 29.39 11.81 14.75
N LEU A 103 28.82 12.97 14.41
CA LEU A 103 29.16 14.27 15.01
C LEU A 103 28.93 14.28 16.53
N LEU A 104 27.79 13.76 16.99
CA LEU A 104 27.49 13.67 18.42
C LEU A 104 28.46 12.76 19.20
N ASN A 105 28.97 11.70 18.56
CA ASN A 105 29.96 10.80 19.16
C ASN A 105 31.34 11.47 19.24
N GLU A 106 31.80 12.08 18.15
CA GLU A 106 33.07 12.83 18.10
C GLU A 106 33.08 13.94 19.17
N GLU A 107 31.98 14.68 19.31
CA GLU A 107 31.84 15.72 20.33
C GLU A 107 31.75 15.20 21.77
N ARG A 108 31.35 13.95 21.99
CA ARG A 108 31.35 13.32 23.32
C ARG A 108 32.78 12.98 23.73
N ASP A 109 33.55 12.48 22.78
CA ASP A 109 34.95 12.10 23.00
C ASP A 109 35.81 13.36 23.24
N GLU A 110 35.56 14.45 22.51
CA GLU A 110 36.20 15.77 22.75
C GLU A 110 35.83 16.38 24.12
N ARG A 111 34.55 16.28 24.55
CA ARG A 111 34.10 16.79 25.87
C ARG A 111 34.76 16.08 27.04
N ASN A 112 35.14 14.81 26.89
CA ASN A 112 35.87 14.07 27.92
C ASN A 112 37.37 14.44 27.98
N GLY A 113 37.87 15.22 27.00
CA GLY A 113 39.29 15.45 26.75
C GLY A 113 39.88 16.82 27.08
N ILE A 114 39.08 17.89 27.31
CA ILE A 114 39.40 19.23 27.91
C ILE A 114 38.71 20.41 27.16
N HIS A 115 38.26 21.38 27.97
CA HIS A 115 37.80 22.76 27.75
C HIS A 115 36.71 23.11 26.71
N GLU A 116 35.60 23.52 27.30
CA GLU A 116 34.40 24.14 26.78
C GLU A 116 34.69 25.39 25.91
N SER A 117 34.77 25.19 24.59
CA SER A 117 34.51 26.27 23.64
C SER A 117 33.01 26.26 23.30
N VAL A 118 32.28 27.25 23.83
CA VAL A 118 30.85 27.42 23.62
C VAL A 118 30.60 27.91 22.20
N LYS A 119 30.65 26.99 21.23
CA LYS A 119 30.07 27.23 19.90
C LYS A 119 28.55 27.15 20.06
N GLU A 120 27.83 28.23 19.70
CA GLU A 120 26.36 28.24 19.70
C GLU A 120 25.83 27.05 18.91
N ARG A 121 25.33 26.03 19.62
CA ARG A 121 24.85 24.80 19.02
C ARG A 121 23.39 24.92 18.63
N VAL A 122 23.07 24.42 17.44
CA VAL A 122 21.69 24.15 17.01
C VAL A 122 21.04 23.20 18.02
N TRP A 123 19.83 23.53 18.48
CA TRP A 123 19.12 22.82 19.57
C TRP A 123 19.08 21.29 19.39
N ILE A 124 19.03 20.83 18.14
CA ILE A 124 18.96 19.42 17.74
C ILE A 124 20.23 18.64 18.14
N LEU A 125 21.42 19.25 18.00
CA LEU A 125 22.71 18.62 18.31
C LEU A 125 23.20 18.91 19.73
N LYS A 126 22.42 19.65 20.53
CA LYS A 126 22.82 20.03 21.90
C LYS A 126 22.97 18.80 22.82
N ASN A 127 22.04 17.84 22.70
CA ASN A 127 21.98 16.62 23.50
C ASN A 127 21.53 15.43 22.65
N PHE A 128 22.03 14.23 22.95
CA PHE A 128 21.58 12.97 22.31
C PHE A 128 20.07 12.79 22.39
N LYS A 129 19.44 13.11 23.53
CA LYS A 129 17.98 13.02 23.70
C LYS A 129 17.22 13.87 22.68
N ASN A 130 17.65 15.13 22.46
CA ASN A 130 16.99 16.03 21.51
C ASN A 130 17.18 15.54 20.06
N PHE A 131 18.36 15.04 19.74
CA PHE A 131 18.65 14.44 18.43
C PHE A 131 17.74 13.25 18.15
N TYR A 132 17.63 12.28 19.07
CA TYR A 132 16.76 11.12 18.90
C TYR A 132 15.28 11.50 18.79
N ILE A 133 14.81 12.47 19.59
CA ILE A 133 13.43 12.97 19.50
C ILE A 133 13.17 13.57 18.12
N PHE A 134 14.04 14.50 17.66
CA PHE A 134 13.91 15.13 16.35
C PHE A 134 13.93 14.08 15.21
N MET A 135 14.87 13.14 15.27
CA MET A 135 14.98 12.09 14.26
C MET A 135 13.77 11.13 14.28
N THR A 136 13.19 10.87 15.45
CA THR A 136 11.96 10.08 15.54
C THR A 136 10.79 10.81 14.86
N PHE A 137 10.62 12.10 15.13
CA PHE A 137 9.57 12.89 14.48
C PHE A 137 9.76 12.96 12.96
N TYR A 138 10.98 13.19 12.49
CA TYR A 138 11.28 13.24 11.07
C TYR A 138 11.01 11.89 10.38
N PHE A 139 11.34 10.77 11.04
CA PHE A 139 11.03 9.43 10.55
C PHE A 139 9.52 9.21 10.43
N VAL A 140 8.75 9.52 11.49
CA VAL A 140 7.29 9.37 11.48
C VAL A 140 6.66 10.20 10.37
N LEU A 141 7.13 11.43 10.16
CA LEU A 141 6.67 12.29 9.07
C LEU A 141 6.98 11.70 7.68
N GLY A 142 8.17 11.10 7.52
CA GLY A 142 8.55 10.36 6.32
C GLY A 142 7.72 9.09 6.07
N CYS A 143 7.10 8.51 7.10
CA CYS A 143 6.22 7.35 6.97
C CYS A 143 4.79 7.70 6.50
N ILE A 144 4.32 8.93 6.71
CA ILE A 144 2.95 9.36 6.37
C ILE A 144 2.57 9.06 4.90
N PRO A 145 3.41 9.38 3.90
CA PRO A 145 3.14 9.05 2.49
C PRO A 145 2.82 7.57 2.23
N PHE A 146 3.48 6.66 2.94
CA PHE A 146 3.28 5.22 2.78
C PHE A 146 1.93 4.76 3.32
N PHE A 147 1.47 5.34 4.43
CA PHE A 147 0.13 5.09 4.95
C PHE A 147 -0.95 5.58 3.99
N ILE A 148 -0.78 6.78 3.42
CA ILE A 148 -1.70 7.35 2.43
C ILE A 148 -1.75 6.45 1.18
N TYR A 149 -0.58 6.05 0.66
CA TYR A 149 -0.48 5.16 -0.50
C TYR A 149 -1.19 3.82 -0.25
N THR A 150 -0.93 3.22 0.91
CA THR A 150 -1.51 1.92 1.27
C THR A 150 -3.04 2.03 1.38
N TYR A 151 -3.54 3.07 2.06
CA TYR A 151 -4.96 3.32 2.19
C TYR A 151 -5.66 3.50 0.83
N ASP A 152 -5.08 4.33 -0.06
CA ASP A 152 -5.62 4.57 -1.40
C ASP A 152 -5.61 3.29 -2.26
N GLY A 153 -4.54 2.49 -2.17
CA GLY A 153 -4.44 1.20 -2.84
C GLY A 153 -5.53 0.21 -2.40
N ILE A 154 -5.81 0.13 -1.10
CA ILE A 154 -6.88 -0.72 -0.55
C ILE A 154 -8.25 -0.26 -1.05
N LYS A 155 -8.54 1.04 -0.95
CA LYS A 155 -9.79 1.64 -1.44
C LYS A 155 -9.99 1.37 -2.93
N THR A 156 -8.98 1.62 -3.75
CA THR A 156 -9.01 1.42 -5.20
C THR A 156 -9.22 -0.05 -5.57
N SER A 157 -8.57 -0.97 -4.85
CA SER A 157 -8.74 -2.42 -5.06
C SER A 157 -10.19 -2.85 -4.79
N PHE A 158 -10.76 -2.41 -3.66
CA PHE A 158 -12.14 -2.72 -3.30
C PHE A 158 -13.14 -2.20 -4.35
N ILE A 159 -13.00 -0.94 -4.77
CA ILE A 159 -13.82 -0.34 -5.82
C ILE A 159 -13.70 -1.13 -7.13
N SER A 160 -12.47 -1.46 -7.53
CA SER A 160 -12.20 -2.17 -8.78
C SER A 160 -12.88 -3.54 -8.82
N VAL A 161 -12.83 -4.29 -7.72
CA VAL A 161 -13.51 -5.60 -7.61
C VAL A 161 -15.02 -5.45 -7.83
N LYS A 162 -15.64 -4.41 -7.24
CA LYS A 162 -17.08 -4.16 -7.33
C LYS A 162 -17.51 -3.74 -8.74
N VAL A 163 -16.73 -2.88 -9.40
CA VAL A 163 -16.96 -2.45 -10.79
C VAL A 163 -16.81 -3.63 -11.74
N ILE A 164 -15.73 -4.40 -11.62
CA ILE A 164 -15.47 -5.57 -12.49
C ILE A 164 -16.56 -6.62 -12.33
N ASN A 165 -17.04 -6.88 -11.11
CA ASN A 165 -18.15 -7.79 -10.88
C ASN A 165 -19.44 -7.34 -11.58
N PHE A 166 -19.74 -6.03 -11.56
CA PHE A 166 -20.90 -5.48 -12.28
C PHE A 166 -20.75 -5.65 -13.80
N GLU A 167 -19.60 -5.26 -14.36
CA GLU A 167 -19.33 -5.40 -15.80
C GLU A 167 -19.35 -6.86 -16.27
N TYR A 168 -18.78 -7.77 -15.46
CA TYR A 168 -18.83 -9.20 -15.69
C TYR A 168 -20.28 -9.70 -15.75
N LEU A 169 -21.11 -9.33 -14.77
CA LEU A 169 -22.51 -9.76 -14.73
C LEU A 169 -23.35 -9.16 -15.86
N LEU A 170 -23.09 -7.93 -16.29
CA LEU A 170 -23.68 -7.38 -17.52
C LEU A 170 -23.30 -8.22 -18.74
N LYS A 171 -22.01 -8.54 -18.88
CA LYS A 171 -21.49 -9.31 -20.01
C LYS A 171 -22.03 -10.74 -20.03
N VAL A 172 -22.15 -11.40 -18.88
CA VAL A 172 -22.78 -12.72 -18.78
C VAL A 172 -24.24 -12.67 -19.25
N ASN A 173 -24.94 -11.56 -19.00
CA ASN A 173 -26.35 -11.42 -19.35
C ASN A 173 -26.60 -10.72 -20.71
N SER A 174 -25.57 -10.41 -21.50
CA SER A 174 -25.68 -9.52 -22.65
C SER A 174 -26.60 -10.02 -23.77
N ASP A 175 -26.72 -11.34 -23.94
CA ASP A 175 -27.59 -12.02 -24.90
C ASP A 175 -29.07 -12.06 -24.48
N VAL A 176 -29.38 -11.77 -23.21
CA VAL A 176 -30.74 -11.77 -22.67
C VAL A 176 -31.26 -10.36 -22.43
N LEU A 177 -30.36 -9.42 -22.13
CA LEU A 177 -30.72 -8.02 -21.87
C LEU A 177 -31.04 -7.29 -23.16
N SER A 178 -32.20 -6.64 -23.20
CA SER A 178 -32.51 -5.66 -24.25
C SER A 178 -31.63 -4.41 -24.12
N GLU A 179 -31.46 -3.64 -25.20
CA GLU A 179 -30.71 -2.38 -25.16
C GLU A 179 -31.28 -1.38 -24.15
N ASN A 180 -32.61 -1.35 -23.99
CA ASN A 180 -33.27 -0.47 -23.05
C ASN A 180 -33.01 -0.89 -21.59
N GLU A 181 -33.03 -2.20 -21.30
CA GLU A 181 -32.68 -2.72 -19.98
C GLU A 181 -31.21 -2.48 -19.65
N LEU A 182 -30.32 -2.68 -20.62
CA LEU A 182 -28.90 -2.38 -20.46
C LEU A 182 -28.69 -0.90 -20.08
N LYS A 183 -29.23 0.03 -20.87
CA LYS A 183 -29.14 1.48 -20.57
C LYS A 183 -29.73 1.83 -19.20
N ARG A 184 -30.84 1.21 -18.82
CA ARG A 184 -31.45 1.41 -17.49
C ARG A 184 -30.54 0.92 -16.37
N LEU A 185 -29.92 -0.25 -16.52
CA LEU A 185 -29.00 -0.80 -15.52
C LEU A 185 -27.74 0.05 -15.39
N GLU A 186 -27.20 0.54 -16.49
CA GLU A 186 -26.06 1.46 -16.47
C GLU A 186 -26.41 2.79 -15.79
N SER A 187 -27.58 3.35 -16.09
CA SER A 187 -28.09 4.56 -15.45
C SER A 187 -28.31 4.36 -13.95
N ASN A 188 -28.88 3.23 -13.54
CA ASN A 188 -29.08 2.89 -12.13
C ASN A 188 -27.72 2.74 -11.42
N PHE A 189 -26.75 2.09 -12.06
CA PHE A 189 -25.41 1.91 -11.53
C PHE A 189 -24.70 3.25 -11.31
N ALA A 190 -24.82 4.19 -12.27
CA ALA A 190 -24.26 5.53 -12.16
C ALA A 190 -24.88 6.37 -11.02
N GLN A 191 -26.05 5.98 -10.52
CA GLN A 191 -26.79 6.69 -9.47
C GLN A 191 -26.69 6.04 -8.08
N ILE A 192 -25.91 4.97 -7.93
CA ILE A 192 -25.67 4.31 -6.64
C ILE A 192 -25.14 5.32 -5.62
N LYS A 193 -25.74 5.35 -4.42
CA LYS A 193 -25.32 6.19 -3.30
C LYS A 193 -24.79 5.40 -2.12
N ASN A 194 -25.22 4.15 -1.98
CA ASN A 194 -24.94 3.33 -0.82
C ASN A 194 -24.79 1.84 -1.19
N ALA A 195 -24.49 1.01 -0.19
CA ALA A 195 -24.30 -0.43 -0.37
C ALA A 195 -25.56 -1.17 -0.85
N GLN A 196 -26.73 -0.74 -0.40
CA GLN A 196 -28.01 -1.37 -0.73
C GLN A 196 -28.33 -1.19 -2.22
N ASP A 197 -28.20 0.03 -2.75
CA ASP A 197 -28.45 0.32 -4.16
C ASP A 197 -27.58 -0.57 -5.07
N TYR A 198 -26.31 -0.74 -4.71
CA TYR A 198 -25.39 -1.63 -5.43
C TYR A 198 -25.84 -3.10 -5.35
N ASN A 199 -26.17 -3.58 -4.14
CA ASN A 199 -26.55 -4.98 -3.93
C ASN A 199 -27.83 -5.34 -4.69
N GLU A 200 -28.81 -4.44 -4.76
CA GLU A 200 -30.05 -4.66 -5.52
C GLU A 200 -29.79 -4.90 -7.01
N ILE A 201 -28.92 -4.09 -7.62
CA ILE A 201 -28.53 -4.23 -9.04
C ILE A 201 -27.80 -5.56 -9.27
N ILE A 202 -26.84 -5.89 -8.39
CA ILE A 202 -26.06 -7.12 -8.51
C ILE A 202 -26.94 -8.36 -8.32
N ASP A 203 -27.85 -8.35 -7.35
CA ASP A 203 -28.75 -9.47 -7.09
C ASP A 203 -29.76 -9.66 -8.22
N TYR A 204 -30.24 -8.57 -8.83
CA TYR A 204 -31.04 -8.64 -10.04
C TYR A 204 -30.28 -9.34 -11.18
N LEU A 205 -29.04 -8.92 -11.47
CA LEU A 205 -28.23 -9.52 -12.54
C LEU A 205 -27.86 -10.99 -12.26
N LYS A 206 -27.59 -11.35 -11.01
CA LYS A 206 -27.34 -12.74 -10.61
C LYS A 206 -28.59 -13.60 -10.79
N LYS A 207 -29.75 -13.13 -10.35
CA LYS A 207 -31.03 -13.83 -10.52
C LYS A 207 -31.36 -14.01 -12.00
N LEU A 208 -31.10 -13.00 -12.83
CA LEU A 208 -31.28 -13.07 -14.28
C LEU A 208 -30.38 -14.14 -14.90
N ALA A 209 -29.10 -14.19 -14.52
CA ALA A 209 -28.17 -15.20 -15.01
C ALA A 209 -28.61 -16.62 -14.61
N ILE A 210 -28.97 -16.83 -13.34
CA ILE A 210 -29.45 -18.12 -12.83
C ILE A 210 -30.72 -18.56 -13.55
N LYS A 211 -31.68 -17.65 -13.74
CA LYS A 211 -32.94 -17.93 -14.46
C LYS A 211 -32.70 -18.40 -15.90
N ASN A 212 -31.63 -17.93 -16.53
CA ASN A 212 -31.25 -18.31 -17.89
C ASN A 212 -30.15 -19.39 -17.93
N ASN A 213 -29.98 -20.16 -16.85
CA ASN A 213 -29.02 -21.28 -16.73
C ASN A 213 -27.56 -20.89 -17.00
N LYS A 214 -27.17 -19.66 -16.66
CA LYS A 214 -25.81 -19.17 -16.85
C LYS A 214 -24.95 -19.44 -15.62
N HIS A 215 -23.74 -19.93 -15.86
CA HIS A 215 -22.76 -20.13 -14.81
C HIS A 215 -22.10 -18.80 -14.42
N ILE A 216 -22.18 -18.45 -13.14
CA ILE A 216 -21.55 -17.25 -12.58
C ILE A 216 -20.25 -17.65 -11.90
N ASN A 217 -19.11 -17.19 -12.42
CA ASN A 217 -17.86 -17.26 -11.69
C ASN A 217 -17.92 -16.30 -10.49
N ARG A 218 -17.74 -16.82 -9.28
CA ARG A 218 -17.78 -16.02 -8.04
C ARG A 218 -16.57 -15.10 -7.87
N ASN A 219 -15.49 -15.35 -8.62
CA ASN A 219 -14.29 -14.53 -8.61
C ASN A 219 -13.82 -14.27 -10.04
N PRO A 220 -14.40 -13.30 -10.75
CA PRO A 220 -14.04 -12.98 -12.14
C PRO A 220 -12.69 -12.24 -12.28
N LEU A 221 -11.86 -12.25 -11.24
CA LEU A 221 -10.55 -11.60 -11.10
C LEU A 221 -9.43 -12.63 -11.01
#